data_AF-C5KVC7-F1
#
_entry.id   AF-C5KVC7-F1
#
_cell.length_a   1.000
_cell.length_b   1.000
_cell.length_c   1.000
_cell.angle_alpha   90.00
_cell.angle_beta   90.00
_cell.angle_gamma   90.00
#
_symmetry.space_group_name_H-M   'P 1'
#
loop_
_entity.id
_entity.type
_entity.pdbx_description
1 polymer ?
#
loop_
_entity_poly.entity_id
_entity_poly.type
_entity_poly.pdbx_seq_one_letter_code
_entity_poly.pdbx_strand_id
1 'polypeptide(L)'
;MAAFLKTATIKTLKSSGLQVVATSEDTVSSDDLCAYLKDAASKLSGLDCECSPNFAIKEEDTSDDLGVNDPNASLQKAFKRMNMQDVWRLSAPYARRTVAVAVMDNGLNFSDPEIAPYRGVFRKKSGGSIDGGWNFVDDSSNLTSANQHGQACARIIAARKNNSNDMAGMASNVRLVSLKTQGEDGTGSWEHIAEAMDMAVDIGVDVVSISLGEFISKSYGDMVLGKAFKAATGQNIIVVAAAGNNGQRADTFYPCLLPRVICVGALRNQDTLEMAGSSNYGDNVDIAAYGSEIYTGANRFSSGTSFACPIVSGAAAILLSMGVKP
;
A
#
# COMPACT_ATOMS: atom_id res chain seq x y z
N MET A 1 7.78 20.24 -16.16
CA MET A 1 7.46 18.96 -16.81
C MET A 1 8.51 17.95 -16.37
N ALA A 2 8.37 17.40 -15.16
CA ALA A 2 9.15 16.23 -14.74
C ALA A 2 8.52 15.04 -15.44
N ALA A 3 8.81 14.92 -16.73
CA ALA A 3 8.43 13.77 -17.52
C ALA A 3 9.13 12.57 -16.90
N PHE A 4 8.36 11.51 -16.61
CA PHE A 4 8.87 10.14 -16.57
C PHE A 4 10.01 10.02 -17.60
N LEU A 5 11.21 9.74 -17.11
CA LEU A 5 12.45 9.82 -17.87
C LEU A 5 12.36 9.00 -19.17
N LYS A 6 13.15 9.41 -20.17
CA LYS A 6 13.24 9.03 -21.60
C LYS A 6 13.08 7.54 -22.00
N THR A 7 12.88 6.61 -21.08
CA THR A 7 12.92 5.16 -21.27
C THR A 7 11.74 4.39 -20.67
N ALA A 8 10.85 5.05 -19.90
CA ALA A 8 9.74 4.38 -19.24
C ALA A 8 8.45 4.32 -20.10
N THR A 9 7.74 3.19 -20.11
CA THR A 9 6.39 3.05 -20.69
C THR A 9 5.35 2.96 -19.57
N ILE A 10 4.44 3.92 -19.45
CA ILE A 10 3.40 3.91 -18.41
C ILE A 10 2.17 3.15 -18.93
N LYS A 11 1.82 2.01 -18.34
CA LYS A 11 0.64 1.19 -18.67
C LYS A 11 -0.48 1.47 -17.66
N THR A 12 -1.58 2.08 -18.10
CA THR A 12 -2.75 2.36 -17.23
C THR A 12 -3.79 1.25 -17.32
N LEU A 13 -4.36 0.82 -16.20
CA LEU A 13 -5.55 -0.02 -16.15
C LEU A 13 -6.81 0.82 -16.40
N LYS A 14 -7.49 0.64 -17.53
CA LYS A 14 -8.63 1.48 -17.91
C LYS A 14 -9.77 1.51 -16.87
N SER A 15 -10.03 0.39 -16.20
CA SER A 15 -11.14 0.26 -15.24
C SER A 15 -10.88 0.88 -13.85
N SER A 16 -9.62 1.02 -13.43
CA SER A 16 -9.26 1.51 -12.08
C SER A 16 -8.33 2.73 -12.10
N GLY A 17 -7.82 3.11 -13.27
CA GLY A 17 -6.84 4.20 -13.39
C GLY A 17 -5.44 3.86 -12.87
N LEU A 18 -5.20 2.64 -12.36
CA LEU A 18 -3.91 2.25 -11.79
C LEU A 18 -2.81 2.25 -12.86
N GLN A 19 -1.70 2.91 -12.61
CA GLN A 19 -0.61 3.06 -13.57
C GLN A 19 0.59 2.20 -13.21
N VAL A 20 0.90 1.20 -14.03
CA VAL A 20 2.14 0.42 -13.94
C VAL A 20 3.22 1.14 -14.73
N VAL A 21 4.35 1.44 -14.11
CA VAL A 21 5.50 2.01 -14.82
C VAL A 21 6.34 0.85 -15.32
N ALA A 22 6.62 0.80 -16.62
CA ALA A 22 7.53 -0.18 -17.21
C ALA A 22 8.89 0.47 -17.49
N THR A 23 9.92 0.06 -16.78
CA THR A 23 11.30 0.49 -17.00
C THR A 23 12.22 -0.72 -17.23
N SER A 24 13.47 -0.46 -17.63
CA SER A 24 14.46 -1.52 -17.87
C SER A 24 15.08 -2.11 -16.59
N GLU A 25 14.79 -1.55 -15.41
CA GLU A 25 15.39 -1.93 -14.12
C GLU A 25 14.34 -2.16 -13.01
N ASP A 26 13.08 -2.43 -13.37
CA ASP A 26 11.98 -2.66 -12.43
C ASP A 26 12.35 -3.74 -11.37
N THR A 27 11.98 -3.51 -10.10
CA THR A 27 12.23 -4.50 -9.02
C THR A 27 11.22 -5.65 -9.07
N VAL A 28 10.05 -5.39 -9.67
CA VAL A 28 9.05 -6.36 -10.12
C VAL A 28 8.72 -6.04 -11.58
N SER A 29 8.92 -7.00 -12.49
CA SER A 29 8.69 -6.76 -13.92
C SER A 29 7.30 -6.16 -14.18
N SER A 30 7.27 -5.03 -14.88
CA SER A 30 6.04 -4.43 -15.36
C SER A 30 5.19 -5.36 -16.25
N ASP A 31 5.79 -6.36 -16.90
CA ASP A 31 5.05 -7.40 -17.62
C ASP A 31 4.40 -8.39 -16.66
N ASP A 32 5.06 -8.78 -15.57
CA ASP A 32 4.48 -9.64 -14.52
C ASP A 32 3.34 -8.91 -13.79
N LEU A 33 3.52 -7.63 -13.45
CA LEU A 33 2.45 -6.79 -12.88
C LEU A 33 1.25 -6.71 -13.82
N CYS A 34 1.49 -6.47 -15.12
CA CYS A 34 0.43 -6.43 -16.11
C CYS A 34 -0.25 -7.79 -16.32
N ALA A 35 0.50 -8.89 -16.30
CA ALA A 35 -0.04 -10.24 -16.40
C ALA A 35 -0.92 -10.58 -15.18
N TYR A 36 -0.47 -10.23 -13.97
CA TYR A 36 -1.24 -10.39 -12.74
C TYR A 36 -2.56 -9.61 -12.79
N LEU A 37 -2.51 -8.36 -13.26
CA LEU A 37 -3.69 -7.51 -13.39
C LEU A 37 -4.65 -7.99 -14.48
N LYS A 38 -4.14 -8.58 -15.58
CA LYS A 38 -4.96 -9.24 -16.61
C LYS A 38 -5.60 -10.53 -16.12
N ASP A 39 -4.89 -11.36 -15.36
CA ASP A 39 -5.46 -12.56 -14.72
C ASP A 39 -6.60 -12.16 -13.77
N ALA A 40 -6.38 -11.11 -12.96
CA ALA A 40 -7.42 -10.54 -12.11
C ALA A 40 -8.65 -10.07 -12.90
N ALA A 41 -8.44 -9.37 -14.02
CA ALA A 41 -9.50 -8.88 -14.90
C ALA A 41 -10.29 -10.03 -15.53
N SER A 42 -9.61 -11.08 -15.97
CA SER A 42 -10.26 -12.25 -16.57
C SER A 42 -11.20 -12.97 -15.60
N LYS A 43 -10.93 -12.86 -14.29
CA LYS A 43 -11.76 -13.39 -13.21
C LYS A 43 -12.92 -12.46 -12.82
N LEU A 44 -12.88 -11.20 -13.26
CA LEU A 44 -13.87 -10.17 -12.99
C LEU A 44 -14.60 -9.83 -14.29
N SER A 45 -15.66 -10.57 -14.62
CA SER A 45 -16.51 -10.28 -15.79
C SER A 45 -17.06 -8.84 -15.71
N GLY A 46 -16.41 -7.89 -16.39
CA GLY A 46 -16.76 -6.47 -16.39
C GLY A 46 -15.61 -5.48 -16.12
N LEU A 47 -14.40 -5.93 -15.76
CA LEU A 47 -13.22 -5.05 -15.70
C LEU A 47 -12.43 -5.14 -17.02
N ASP A 48 -12.41 -4.05 -17.81
CA ASP A 48 -11.47 -3.90 -18.92
C ASP A 48 -10.09 -3.48 -18.38
N CYS A 49 -9.19 -4.46 -18.20
CA CYS A 49 -7.79 -4.22 -17.84
C CYS A 49 -6.89 -4.27 -19.09
N GLU A 50 -7.15 -3.39 -20.05
CA GLU A 50 -6.20 -3.13 -21.13
C GLU A 50 -5.09 -2.19 -20.64
N CYS A 51 -3.91 -2.76 -20.38
CA CYS A 51 -2.67 -2.03 -20.16
C CYS A 51 -2.28 -1.21 -21.41
N SER A 52 -2.72 0.05 -21.49
CA SER A 52 -2.45 0.94 -22.61
C SER A 52 -1.43 2.01 -22.23
N PRO A 53 -0.44 2.33 -23.11
CA PRO A 53 0.44 3.45 -22.89
C PRO A 53 -0.32 4.78 -22.90
N ASN A 54 -0.10 5.62 -21.88
CA ASN A 54 -0.60 7.01 -21.82
C ASN A 54 -2.14 7.17 -21.89
N PHE A 55 -2.90 6.30 -21.21
CA PHE A 55 -4.36 6.47 -21.13
C PHE A 55 -4.74 7.55 -20.11
N ALA A 56 -5.51 8.55 -20.56
CA ALA A 56 -6.18 9.53 -19.71
C ALA A 56 -7.58 9.02 -19.34
N ILE A 57 -7.89 8.97 -18.05
CA ILE A 57 -9.24 8.63 -17.57
C ILE A 57 -10.18 9.76 -18.02
N LYS A 58 -11.23 9.42 -18.78
CA LYS A 58 -12.32 10.36 -19.05
C LYS A 58 -13.27 10.33 -17.86
N GLU A 59 -13.56 11.51 -17.30
CA GLU A 59 -14.61 11.69 -16.29
C GLU A 59 -15.96 11.28 -16.90
N GLU A 60 -16.59 10.24 -16.36
CA GLU A 60 -17.99 9.93 -16.67
C GLU A 60 -18.95 10.23 -15.50
N ASP A 61 -18.43 10.35 -14.27
CA ASP A 61 -19.23 10.70 -13.09
C ASP A 61 -18.63 11.90 -12.34
N THR A 62 -19.41 12.98 -12.22
CA THR A 62 -19.06 14.19 -11.46
C THR A 62 -19.64 14.17 -10.04
N SER A 63 -20.27 13.07 -9.64
CA SER A 63 -20.79 12.90 -8.28
C SER A 63 -19.66 12.82 -7.27
N ASP A 64 -19.79 13.58 -6.18
CA ASP A 64 -18.89 13.51 -5.05
C ASP A 64 -19.20 12.33 -4.09
N ASP A 65 -20.08 11.41 -4.52
CA ASP A 65 -20.51 10.25 -3.74
C ASP A 65 -19.66 9.00 -4.08
N LEU A 66 -19.16 8.30 -3.05
CA LEU A 66 -18.48 7.00 -3.20
C LEU A 66 -19.44 5.80 -3.08
N GLY A 67 -20.76 6.05 -2.98
CA GLY A 67 -21.78 5.03 -2.81
C GLY A 67 -21.72 4.36 -1.44
N VAL A 68 -21.22 5.08 -0.43
CA VAL A 68 -21.09 4.60 0.95
C VAL A 68 -21.69 5.61 1.92
N ASN A 69 -22.16 5.14 3.07
CA ASN A 69 -22.83 5.99 4.07
C ASN A 69 -21.86 6.73 5.03
N ASP A 70 -20.56 6.66 4.76
CA ASP A 70 -19.52 7.29 5.58
C ASP A 70 -19.47 8.80 5.28
N PRO A 71 -19.69 9.68 6.28
CA PRO A 71 -19.95 11.11 6.06
C PRO A 71 -18.78 11.88 5.45
N ASN A 72 -17.53 11.44 5.63
CA ASN A 72 -16.35 12.07 5.05
C ASN A 72 -15.83 11.34 3.81
N ALA A 73 -16.55 10.36 3.27
CA ALA A 73 -16.20 9.70 2.01
C ALA A 73 -16.07 10.69 0.84
N SER A 74 -16.85 11.77 0.85
CA SER A 74 -16.76 12.85 -0.15
C SER A 74 -15.41 13.57 -0.15
N LEU A 75 -14.66 13.53 0.95
CA LEU A 75 -13.31 14.11 1.06
C LEU A 75 -12.24 13.21 0.42
N GLN A 76 -12.55 11.95 0.13
CA GLN A 76 -11.63 10.97 -0.46
C GLN A 76 -11.56 11.07 -1.99
N LYS A 77 -11.15 12.22 -2.51
CA LYS A 77 -11.07 12.48 -3.96
C LYS A 77 -10.25 11.43 -4.73
N ALA A 78 -9.16 10.94 -4.13
CA ALA A 78 -8.34 9.88 -4.73
C ALA A 78 -9.16 8.62 -5.02
N PHE A 79 -10.05 8.21 -4.11
CA PHE A 79 -10.85 7.00 -4.26
C PHE A 79 -11.91 7.16 -5.36
N LYS A 80 -12.41 8.38 -5.55
CA LYS A 80 -13.31 8.70 -6.66
C LYS A 80 -12.59 8.56 -8.00
N ARG A 81 -11.39 9.13 -8.11
CA ARG A 81 -10.55 9.02 -9.32
C ARG A 81 -10.16 7.58 -9.66
N MET A 82 -10.03 6.74 -8.64
CA MET A 82 -9.79 5.30 -8.79
C MET A 82 -11.06 4.48 -9.04
N ASN A 83 -12.22 5.14 -9.15
CA ASN A 83 -13.54 4.53 -9.30
C ASN A 83 -13.83 3.44 -8.24
N MET A 84 -13.50 3.72 -6.98
CA MET A 84 -13.57 2.72 -5.91
C MET A 84 -14.97 2.17 -5.65
N GLN A 85 -16.02 2.95 -5.92
CA GLN A 85 -17.40 2.47 -5.83
C GLN A 85 -17.62 1.24 -6.71
N ASP A 86 -17.19 1.31 -7.97
CA ASP A 86 -17.28 0.19 -8.91
C ASP A 86 -16.34 -0.95 -8.52
N VAL A 87 -15.11 -0.63 -8.09
CA VAL A 87 -14.16 -1.65 -7.61
C VAL A 87 -14.77 -2.45 -6.47
N TRP A 88 -15.37 -1.81 -5.46
CA TRP A 88 -16.03 -2.51 -4.36
C TRP A 88 -17.22 -3.34 -4.82
N ARG A 89 -18.09 -2.77 -5.68
CA ARG A 89 -19.28 -3.45 -6.20
C ARG A 89 -18.92 -4.69 -7.03
N LEU A 90 -17.91 -4.57 -7.89
CA LEU A 90 -17.50 -5.63 -8.82
C LEU A 90 -16.65 -6.71 -8.15
N SER A 91 -15.83 -6.35 -7.15
CA SER A 91 -15.00 -7.33 -6.44
C SER A 91 -15.74 -8.13 -5.36
N ALA A 92 -16.80 -7.55 -4.75
CA ALA A 92 -17.49 -8.18 -3.62
C ALA A 92 -17.98 -9.62 -3.86
N PRO A 93 -18.60 -9.98 -5.01
CA PRO A 93 -19.03 -11.36 -5.29
C PRO A 93 -17.87 -12.36 -5.40
N TYR A 94 -16.65 -11.89 -5.63
CA TYR A 94 -15.47 -12.72 -5.86
C TYR A 94 -14.58 -12.86 -4.64
N ALA A 95 -14.81 -12.12 -3.55
CA ALA A 95 -14.04 -12.26 -2.32
C ALA A 95 -14.22 -13.67 -1.71
N ARG A 96 -13.20 -14.53 -1.84
CA ARG A 96 -13.19 -15.93 -1.40
C ARG A 96 -12.47 -16.17 -0.08
N ARG A 97 -11.60 -15.24 0.35
CA ARG A 97 -10.79 -15.40 1.56
C ARG A 97 -10.45 -14.05 2.19
N THR A 98 -10.22 -14.07 3.50
CA THR A 98 -9.69 -12.92 4.23
C THR A 98 -8.18 -12.81 4.05
N VAL A 99 -7.69 -11.61 3.75
CA VAL A 99 -6.28 -11.31 3.49
C VAL A 99 -5.61 -10.71 4.72
N ALA A 100 -4.45 -11.24 5.10
CA ALA A 100 -3.64 -10.73 6.19
C ALA A 100 -2.73 -9.58 5.70
N VAL A 101 -2.90 -8.39 6.24
CA VAL A 101 -2.10 -7.21 5.88
C VAL A 101 -1.33 -6.71 7.10
N ALA A 102 -0.01 -6.74 7.02
CA ALA A 102 0.86 -6.09 7.99
C ALA A 102 1.05 -4.62 7.64
N VAL A 103 0.88 -3.73 8.63
CA VAL A 103 1.26 -2.33 8.55
C VAL A 103 2.53 -2.16 9.37
N MET A 104 3.65 -1.95 8.68
CA MET A 104 4.95 -1.71 9.29
C MET A 104 5.19 -0.19 9.38
N ASP A 105 5.02 0.36 10.57
CA ASP A 105 4.99 1.80 10.81
C ASP A 105 5.24 2.12 12.30
N ASN A 106 4.77 3.26 12.78
CA ASN A 106 4.87 3.69 14.17
C ASN A 106 3.75 3.21 15.09
N GLY A 107 2.80 2.41 14.59
CA GLY A 107 1.78 1.77 15.40
C GLY A 107 0.33 2.02 14.97
N LEU A 108 -0.56 1.24 15.55
CA LEU A 108 -1.99 1.22 15.27
C LEU A 108 -2.76 1.21 16.59
N ASN A 109 -3.84 1.99 16.65
CA ASN A 109 -4.81 1.99 17.72
C ASN A 109 -6.10 1.27 17.26
N PHE A 110 -6.23 0.00 17.63
CA PHE A 110 -7.42 -0.80 17.34
C PHE A 110 -8.66 -0.44 18.18
N SER A 111 -8.60 0.59 19.02
CA SER A 111 -9.81 1.21 19.61
C SER A 111 -10.50 2.18 18.64
N ASP A 112 -9.84 2.53 17.52
CA ASP A 112 -10.43 3.33 16.45
C ASP A 112 -11.54 2.52 15.74
N PRO A 113 -12.81 2.98 15.72
CA PRO A 113 -13.92 2.26 15.11
C PRO A 113 -13.74 2.00 13.61
N GLU A 114 -12.91 2.81 12.93
CA GLU A 114 -12.59 2.63 11.51
C GLU A 114 -11.81 1.33 11.26
N ILE A 115 -10.95 0.91 12.18
CA ILE A 115 -10.09 -0.27 11.99
C ILE A 115 -10.28 -1.38 13.02
N ALA A 116 -11.00 -1.12 14.12
CA ALA A 116 -11.19 -2.05 15.23
C ALA A 116 -11.65 -3.46 14.78
N PRO A 117 -12.61 -3.62 13.84
CA PRO A 117 -13.07 -4.94 13.42
C PRO A 117 -12.04 -5.75 12.64
N TYR A 118 -10.96 -5.10 12.17
CA TYR A 118 -9.91 -5.74 11.39
C TYR A 118 -8.73 -6.19 12.24
N ARG A 119 -8.75 -6.00 13.58
CA ARG A 119 -7.70 -6.51 14.47
C ARG A 119 -7.53 -8.01 14.30
N GLY A 120 -6.39 -8.44 13.77
CA GLY A 120 -6.12 -9.85 13.53
C GLY A 120 -5.44 -10.53 14.71
N VAL A 121 -5.83 -11.78 14.98
CA VAL A 121 -5.07 -12.71 15.82
C VAL A 121 -4.37 -13.72 14.90
N PHE A 122 -3.06 -13.85 15.06
CA PHE A 122 -2.22 -14.66 14.18
C PHE A 122 -1.43 -15.69 14.97
N ARG A 123 -1.48 -16.95 14.52
CA ARG A 123 -0.66 -18.02 15.08
C ARG A 123 0.70 -18.01 14.41
N LYS A 124 1.76 -18.04 15.22
CA LYS A 124 3.14 -18.12 14.76
C LYS A 124 3.48 -19.55 14.35
N LYS A 125 4.22 -19.73 13.24
CA LYS A 125 4.79 -21.04 12.86
C LYS A 125 5.81 -21.51 13.91
N SER A 126 6.53 -20.57 14.54
CA SER A 126 7.44 -20.79 15.66
C SER A 126 6.76 -21.18 16.98
N GLY A 127 5.43 -21.08 17.06
CA GLY A 127 4.65 -21.37 18.26
C GLY A 127 4.17 -20.12 19.00
N GLY A 128 2.97 -20.21 19.60
CA GLY A 128 2.28 -19.07 20.19
C GLY A 128 1.47 -18.26 19.17
N SER A 129 1.01 -17.08 19.59
CA SER A 129 0.21 -16.18 18.77
C SER A 129 0.48 -14.72 19.12
N ILE A 130 0.20 -13.82 18.17
CA ILE A 130 0.13 -12.38 18.41
C ILE A 130 -1.30 -11.90 18.21
N ASP A 131 -1.73 -10.95 19.05
CA ASP A 131 -3.05 -10.33 18.97
C ASP A 131 -2.88 -8.87 18.60
N GLY A 132 -3.30 -8.51 17.39
CA GLY A 132 -3.20 -7.18 16.81
C GLY A 132 -1.81 -6.79 16.33
N GLY A 133 -0.72 -7.31 16.91
CA GLY A 133 0.63 -6.93 16.48
C GLY A 133 1.74 -7.14 17.51
N TRP A 134 2.89 -6.56 17.22
CA TRP A 134 4.05 -6.46 18.12
C TRP A 134 4.71 -5.08 17.99
N ASN A 135 5.23 -4.55 19.10
CA ASN A 135 6.05 -3.36 19.14
C ASN A 135 7.52 -3.73 19.33
N PHE A 136 8.30 -3.54 18.27
CA PHE A 136 9.73 -3.84 18.23
C PHE A 136 10.57 -2.75 18.90
N VAL A 137 10.02 -1.54 19.08
CA VAL A 137 10.74 -0.41 19.69
C VAL A 137 10.97 -0.61 21.18
N ASP A 138 10.03 -1.24 21.88
CA ASP A 138 10.08 -1.46 23.33
C ASP A 138 9.81 -2.92 23.76
N ASP A 139 9.83 -3.85 22.80
CA ASP A 139 9.59 -5.28 22.98
C ASP A 139 8.29 -5.60 23.75
N SER A 140 7.16 -5.07 23.27
CA SER A 140 5.88 -5.17 23.96
C SER A 140 4.67 -5.35 23.04
N SER A 141 3.51 -5.61 23.65
CA SER A 141 2.22 -5.60 22.96
C SER A 141 1.57 -4.21 22.87
N ASN A 142 2.27 -3.13 23.24
CA ASN A 142 1.73 -1.77 23.11
C ASN A 142 1.88 -1.25 21.67
N LEU A 143 0.80 -1.36 20.90
CA LEU A 143 0.78 -0.98 19.50
C LEU A 143 0.47 0.50 19.27
N THR A 144 0.06 1.23 20.30
CA THR A 144 -0.41 2.62 20.17
C THR A 144 0.75 3.60 20.02
N SER A 145 0.47 4.73 19.38
CA SER A 145 1.41 5.83 19.20
C SER A 145 0.65 7.16 19.17
N ALA A 146 1.23 8.19 19.78
CA ALA A 146 0.71 9.56 19.65
C ALA A 146 0.84 10.09 18.21
N ASN A 147 1.82 9.58 17.45
CA ASN A 147 1.97 9.87 16.05
C ASN A 147 1.02 8.99 15.22
N GLN A 148 0.10 9.63 14.49
CA GLN A 148 -0.99 8.96 13.79
C GLN A 148 -0.63 8.47 12.39
N HIS A 149 0.66 8.50 12.00
CA HIS A 149 1.09 8.10 10.66
C HIS A 149 0.71 6.65 10.29
N GLY A 150 1.02 5.67 11.15
CA GLY A 150 0.63 4.28 10.95
C GLY A 150 -0.88 4.07 10.97
N GLN A 151 -1.58 4.80 11.85
CA GLN A 151 -3.04 4.81 11.91
C GLN A 151 -3.66 5.32 10.60
N ALA A 152 -3.13 6.40 10.04
CA ALA A 152 -3.56 6.96 8.76
C ALA A 152 -3.36 5.96 7.62
N CYS A 153 -2.20 5.29 7.57
CA CYS A 153 -1.93 4.26 6.58
C CYS A 153 -2.92 3.08 6.71
N ALA A 154 -3.18 2.61 7.93
CA ALA A 154 -4.12 1.53 8.20
C ALA A 154 -5.56 1.87 7.76
N ARG A 155 -6.01 3.10 7.99
CA ARG A 155 -7.33 3.59 7.54
C ARG A 155 -7.43 3.63 6.01
N ILE A 156 -6.39 4.08 5.31
CA ILE A 156 -6.39 4.04 3.84
C ILE A 156 -6.53 2.59 3.34
N ILE A 157 -5.83 1.64 3.95
CA ILE A 157 -5.93 0.22 3.58
C ILE A 157 -7.34 -0.33 3.85
N ALA A 158 -7.90 -0.07 5.03
CA ALA A 158 -9.01 -0.86 5.52
C ALA A 158 -10.02 -0.14 6.43
N ALA A 159 -10.16 1.19 6.40
CA ALA A 159 -11.25 1.84 7.12
C ALA A 159 -12.61 1.19 6.79
N ARG A 160 -13.39 0.92 7.83
CA ARG A 160 -14.64 0.15 7.72
C ARG A 160 -15.70 1.00 7.01
N LYS A 161 -15.83 0.76 5.72
CA LYS A 161 -16.90 1.36 4.92
C LYS A 161 -18.31 0.97 5.40
N ASN A 162 -19.27 1.84 5.12
CA ASN A 162 -20.68 1.72 5.47
C ASN A 162 -20.95 1.56 6.98
N ASN A 163 -20.15 2.22 7.81
CA ASN A 163 -20.31 2.19 9.27
C ASN A 163 -20.89 3.49 9.84
N SER A 164 -21.22 4.46 8.97
CA SER A 164 -21.73 5.79 9.32
C SER A 164 -20.78 6.60 10.20
N ASN A 165 -19.47 6.31 10.18
CA ASN A 165 -18.46 7.03 10.98
C ASN A 165 -17.66 8.04 10.16
N ASP A 166 -16.51 7.69 9.59
CA ASP A 166 -15.59 8.69 9.05
C ASP A 166 -15.36 8.46 7.55
N MET A 167 -14.57 7.44 7.20
CA MET A 167 -14.08 7.21 5.85
C MET A 167 -14.19 5.75 5.42
N ALA A 168 -14.01 5.50 4.13
CA ALA A 168 -13.94 4.15 3.58
C ALA A 168 -12.49 3.77 3.25
N GLY A 169 -12.08 2.54 3.55
CA GLY A 169 -10.79 1.99 3.17
C GLY A 169 -10.81 1.28 1.82
N MET A 170 -9.64 1.03 1.26
CA MET A 170 -9.47 0.29 0.01
C MET A 170 -10.13 -1.10 0.07
N ALA A 171 -9.77 -1.91 1.06
CA ALA A 171 -10.12 -3.33 1.16
C ALA A 171 -11.02 -3.63 2.36
N SER A 172 -12.05 -4.46 2.17
CA SER A 172 -12.98 -4.84 3.25
C SER A 172 -12.81 -6.27 3.78
N ASN A 173 -12.14 -7.17 3.05
CA ASN A 173 -11.97 -8.57 3.46
C ASN A 173 -10.53 -8.82 3.94
N VAL A 174 -10.14 -8.10 5.00
CA VAL A 174 -8.78 -8.13 5.53
C VAL A 174 -8.74 -8.40 7.03
N ARG A 175 -7.57 -8.80 7.52
CA ARG A 175 -7.17 -8.70 8.93
C ARG A 175 -5.86 -7.95 8.99
N LEU A 176 -5.81 -6.90 9.79
CA LEU A 176 -4.64 -6.08 10.00
C LEU A 176 -3.78 -6.63 11.13
N VAL A 177 -2.47 -6.47 10.98
CA VAL A 177 -1.49 -6.63 12.05
C VAL A 177 -0.55 -5.43 12.07
N SER A 178 -0.33 -4.86 13.26
CA SER A 178 0.64 -3.79 13.48
C SER A 178 2.01 -4.39 13.72
N LEU A 179 2.97 -4.05 12.87
CA LEU A 179 4.38 -4.30 13.12
C LEU A 179 5.03 -2.95 13.42
N LYS A 180 5.02 -2.56 14.70
CA LYS A 180 5.47 -1.22 15.09
C LYS A 180 7.00 -1.21 15.18
N THR A 181 7.65 -0.55 14.24
CA THR A 181 9.12 -0.49 14.11
C THR A 181 9.68 0.91 14.38
N GLN A 182 8.80 1.92 14.44
CA GLN A 182 9.15 3.31 14.71
C GLN A 182 8.52 3.84 15.99
N GLY A 183 9.25 4.73 16.67
CA GLY A 183 8.79 5.50 17.82
C GLY A 183 7.85 6.64 17.43
N GLU A 184 7.45 7.43 18.43
CA GLU A 184 6.53 8.56 18.21
C GLU A 184 7.16 9.67 17.35
N ASP A 185 8.47 9.83 17.42
CA ASP A 185 9.24 10.77 16.58
C ASP A 185 9.44 10.29 15.14
N GLY A 186 8.96 9.08 14.80
CA GLY A 186 9.13 8.46 13.48
C GLY A 186 10.51 7.83 13.28
N THR A 187 11.34 7.72 14.32
CA THR A 187 12.64 7.06 14.23
C THR A 187 12.52 5.57 14.55
N GLY A 188 13.39 4.75 13.94
CA GLY A 188 13.44 3.31 14.13
C GLY A 188 14.81 2.76 13.78
N SER A 189 14.99 1.45 13.90
CA SER A 189 16.24 0.76 13.54
C SER A 189 16.01 -0.22 12.39
N TRP A 190 17.07 -0.49 11.61
CA TRP A 190 17.00 -1.48 10.54
C TRP A 190 16.83 -2.90 11.10
N GLU A 191 17.33 -3.13 12.31
CA GLU A 191 17.13 -4.36 13.07
C GLU A 191 15.65 -4.59 13.36
N HIS A 192 14.91 -3.59 13.85
CA HIS A 192 13.46 -3.72 14.09
C HIS A 192 12.71 -4.01 12.78
N ILE A 193 13.11 -3.41 11.66
CA ILE A 193 12.51 -3.66 10.34
C ILE A 193 12.77 -5.11 9.90
N ALA A 194 14.00 -5.61 10.07
CA ALA A 194 14.35 -6.99 9.74
C ALA A 194 13.58 -8.00 10.62
N GLU A 195 13.52 -7.76 11.93
CA GLU A 195 12.76 -8.59 12.88
C GLU A 195 11.25 -8.57 12.61
N ALA A 196 10.71 -7.42 12.22
CA ALA A 196 9.31 -7.29 11.80
C ALA A 196 9.03 -8.08 10.52
N MET A 197 9.94 -8.08 9.56
CA MET A 197 9.82 -8.93 8.37
C MET A 197 9.86 -10.42 8.72
N ASP A 198 10.76 -10.84 9.62
CA ASP A 198 10.81 -12.22 10.11
C ASP A 198 9.50 -12.60 10.83
N MET A 199 8.92 -11.69 11.62
CA MET A 199 7.59 -11.88 12.23
C MET A 199 6.50 -12.01 11.18
N ALA A 200 6.50 -11.17 10.14
CA ALA A 200 5.53 -11.21 9.04
C ALA A 200 5.57 -12.57 8.33
N VAL A 201 6.77 -13.13 8.14
CA VAL A 201 6.98 -14.49 7.63
C VAL A 201 6.44 -15.55 8.58
N ASP A 202 6.73 -15.42 9.87
CA ASP A 202 6.38 -16.40 10.90
C ASP A 202 4.85 -16.49 11.10
N ILE A 203 4.15 -15.36 11.04
CA ILE A 203 2.67 -15.32 11.11
C ILE A 203 1.99 -15.55 9.75
N GLY A 204 2.77 -15.54 8.67
CA GLY A 204 2.28 -15.80 7.30
C GLY A 204 1.28 -14.76 6.81
N VAL A 205 1.63 -13.46 6.88
CA VAL A 205 0.80 -12.42 6.23
C VAL A 205 0.83 -12.55 4.72
N ASP A 206 -0.15 -11.96 4.04
CA ASP A 206 -0.20 -11.93 2.58
C ASP A 206 0.45 -10.65 2.01
N VAL A 207 0.32 -9.52 2.72
CA VAL A 207 0.83 -8.21 2.30
C VAL A 207 1.56 -7.55 3.45
N VAL A 208 2.69 -6.88 3.17
CA VAL A 208 3.36 -5.95 4.10
C VAL A 208 3.39 -4.56 3.47
N SER A 209 2.74 -3.59 4.10
CA SER A 209 2.75 -2.17 3.73
C SER A 209 3.81 -1.45 4.56
N ILE A 210 4.79 -0.83 3.92
CA ILE A 210 5.93 -0.18 4.55
C ILE A 210 5.96 1.30 4.13
N SER A 211 5.49 2.18 5.01
CA SER A 211 5.40 3.62 4.74
C SER A 211 6.58 4.41 5.33
N LEU A 212 7.78 3.81 5.27
CA LEU A 212 9.03 4.35 5.78
C LEU A 212 10.19 4.03 4.82
N GLY A 213 11.30 4.72 5.00
CA GLY A 213 12.54 4.41 4.27
C GLY A 213 13.57 5.53 4.39
N GLU A 214 14.79 5.24 3.95
CA GLU A 214 15.90 6.18 3.99
C GLU A 214 16.95 5.87 2.94
N PHE A 215 17.74 6.89 2.59
CA PHE A 215 18.90 6.77 1.73
C PHE A 215 20.08 6.14 2.50
N ILE A 216 20.46 4.94 2.10
CA ILE A 216 21.61 4.23 2.66
C ILE A 216 22.45 3.59 1.55
N SER A 217 23.71 3.28 1.84
CA SER A 217 24.54 2.57 0.85
C SER A 217 23.93 1.22 0.50
N LYS A 218 23.97 0.85 -0.79
CA LYS A 218 23.45 -0.42 -1.30
C LYS A 218 23.98 -1.63 -0.52
N SER A 219 25.29 -1.65 -0.27
CA SER A 219 25.94 -2.72 0.50
C SER A 219 25.42 -2.83 1.93
N TYR A 220 25.10 -1.70 2.57
CA TYR A 220 24.57 -1.71 3.93
C TYR A 220 23.10 -2.17 3.94
N GLY A 221 22.25 -1.62 3.06
CA GLY A 221 20.86 -2.03 2.96
C GLY A 221 20.68 -3.52 2.62
N ASP A 222 21.47 -4.02 1.67
CA ASP A 222 21.47 -5.45 1.30
C ASP A 222 21.93 -6.34 2.47
N MET A 223 22.90 -5.88 3.26
CA MET A 223 23.42 -6.59 4.43
C MET A 223 22.38 -6.69 5.55
N VAL A 224 21.73 -5.57 5.90
CA VAL A 224 20.83 -5.51 7.06
C VAL A 224 19.42 -6.03 6.77
N LEU A 225 18.89 -5.81 5.55
CA LEU A 225 17.51 -6.14 5.22
C LEU A 225 17.38 -7.31 4.23
N GLY A 226 18.39 -7.53 3.39
CA GLY A 226 18.26 -8.40 2.22
C GLY A 226 17.82 -9.83 2.54
N LYS A 227 18.30 -10.41 3.65
CA LYS A 227 17.90 -11.77 4.06
C LYS A 227 16.42 -11.86 4.44
N ALA A 228 15.93 -10.97 5.30
CA ALA A 228 14.56 -11.00 5.80
C ALA A 228 13.54 -10.73 4.68
N PHE A 229 13.81 -9.73 3.83
CA PHE A 229 12.95 -9.42 2.67
C PHE A 229 12.95 -10.54 1.63
N LYS A 230 14.10 -11.17 1.37
CA LYS A 230 14.16 -12.36 0.49
C LYS A 230 13.35 -13.53 1.06
N ALA A 231 13.37 -13.75 2.37
CA ALA A 231 12.58 -14.80 2.99
C ALA A 231 11.06 -14.54 2.86
N ALA A 232 10.63 -13.30 3.05
CA ALA A 232 9.22 -12.91 2.92
C ALA A 232 8.72 -13.05 1.49
N THR A 233 9.41 -12.44 0.53
CA THR A 233 9.04 -12.52 -0.89
C THR A 233 9.12 -13.97 -1.38
N GLY A 234 10.08 -14.77 -0.91
CA GLY A 234 10.17 -16.22 -1.20
C GLY A 234 8.98 -17.06 -0.69
N GLN A 235 8.17 -16.54 0.22
CA GLN A 235 6.89 -17.13 0.64
C GLN A 235 5.67 -16.49 -0.04
N ASN A 236 5.90 -15.76 -1.14
CA ASN A 236 4.91 -15.02 -1.91
C ASN A 236 4.15 -13.98 -1.10
N ILE A 237 4.79 -13.41 -0.08
CA ILE A 237 4.29 -12.22 0.60
C ILE A 237 4.53 -11.02 -0.32
N ILE A 238 3.47 -10.28 -0.64
CA ILE A 238 3.59 -9.03 -1.40
C ILE A 238 4.15 -7.96 -0.45
N VAL A 239 5.29 -7.36 -0.81
CA VAL A 239 5.90 -6.27 -0.03
C VAL A 239 5.75 -4.99 -0.83
N VAL A 240 5.19 -3.96 -0.20
CA VAL A 240 4.95 -2.65 -0.80
C VAL A 240 5.65 -1.60 0.06
N ALA A 241 6.50 -0.76 -0.56
CA ALA A 241 7.27 0.26 0.14
C ALA A 241 7.12 1.64 -0.50
N ALA A 242 7.13 2.69 0.32
CA ALA A 242 7.12 4.07 -0.15
C ALA A 242 8.47 4.45 -0.80
N ALA A 243 8.43 5.18 -1.92
CA ALA A 243 9.64 5.63 -2.62
C ALA A 243 10.42 6.74 -1.89
N GLY A 244 9.80 7.42 -0.93
CA GLY A 244 10.40 8.54 -0.19
C GLY A 244 10.00 9.91 -0.75
N ASN A 245 10.28 10.96 0.03
CA ASN A 245 9.68 12.28 -0.13
C ASN A 245 10.71 13.41 -0.34
N ASN A 246 11.84 13.11 -1.01
CA ASN A 246 12.97 14.03 -1.15
C ASN A 246 13.08 14.65 -2.55
N GLY A 247 12.26 14.24 -3.52
CA GLY A 247 12.34 14.68 -4.92
C GLY A 247 13.64 14.23 -5.59
N GLN A 248 14.16 13.06 -5.20
CA GLN A 248 15.44 12.52 -5.66
C GLN A 248 15.29 11.18 -6.35
N ARG A 249 16.33 10.73 -7.04
CA ARG A 249 16.36 9.36 -7.57
C ARG A 249 16.37 8.35 -6.42
N ALA A 250 15.53 7.33 -6.48
CA ALA A 250 15.36 6.32 -5.44
C ALA A 250 16.44 5.22 -5.49
N ASP A 251 17.50 5.38 -6.29
CA ASP A 251 18.55 4.38 -6.56
C ASP A 251 19.28 3.85 -5.31
N THR A 252 19.12 4.48 -4.15
CA THR A 252 19.67 4.08 -2.85
C THR A 252 18.66 4.18 -1.71
N PHE A 253 17.36 4.22 -2.02
CA PHE A 253 16.29 4.36 -1.03
C PHE A 253 15.77 2.99 -0.59
N TYR A 254 16.00 2.64 0.68
CA TYR A 254 15.62 1.35 1.24
C TYR A 254 14.41 1.48 2.18
N PRO A 255 13.52 0.47 2.25
CA PRO A 255 13.62 -0.85 1.59
C PRO A 255 13.11 -0.87 0.14
N CYS A 256 12.66 0.25 -0.42
CA CYS A 256 12.06 0.35 -1.76
C CYS A 256 12.91 -0.24 -2.89
N LEU A 257 14.24 -0.12 -2.80
CA LEU A 257 15.19 -0.65 -3.78
C LEU A 257 15.36 -2.19 -3.73
N LEU A 258 14.90 -2.86 -2.66
CA LEU A 258 15.14 -4.30 -2.51
C LEU A 258 14.41 -5.10 -3.61
N PRO A 259 15.00 -6.19 -4.14
CA PRO A 259 14.34 -7.01 -5.14
C PRO A 259 12.98 -7.53 -4.67
N ARG A 260 11.99 -7.50 -5.57
CA ARG A 260 10.60 -7.93 -5.33
C ARG A 260 9.85 -7.12 -4.26
N VAL A 261 10.27 -5.88 -4.01
CA VAL A 261 9.51 -4.90 -3.21
C VAL A 261 8.87 -3.90 -4.16
N ILE A 262 7.54 -3.84 -4.17
CA ILE A 262 6.82 -2.87 -5.01
C ILE A 262 7.08 -1.46 -4.47
N CYS A 263 7.86 -0.69 -5.22
CA CYS A 263 8.29 0.65 -4.87
C CYS A 263 7.30 1.70 -5.37
N VAL A 264 6.68 2.45 -4.45
CA VAL A 264 5.51 3.29 -4.73
C VAL A 264 5.83 4.78 -4.65
N GLY A 265 5.73 5.45 -5.80
CA GLY A 265 5.78 6.90 -5.93
C GLY A 265 4.43 7.60 -5.70
N ALA A 266 4.47 8.93 -5.50
CA ALA A 266 3.28 9.73 -5.22
C ALA A 266 2.92 10.67 -6.39
N LEU A 267 1.66 10.66 -6.80
CA LEU A 267 1.09 11.63 -7.73
C LEU A 267 0.84 12.98 -7.05
N ARG A 268 1.01 14.07 -7.81
CA ARG A 268 0.95 15.46 -7.34
C ARG A 268 -0.42 15.88 -6.86
N ASN A 269 -1.48 15.41 -7.50
CA ASN A 269 -2.86 15.74 -7.19
C ASN A 269 -3.80 14.68 -7.78
N GLN A 270 -5.10 14.89 -7.63
CA GLN A 270 -6.13 13.98 -8.14
C GLN A 270 -6.53 14.25 -9.61
N ASP A 271 -6.05 15.33 -10.22
CA ASP A 271 -6.51 15.78 -11.55
C ASP A 271 -5.50 15.50 -12.66
N THR A 272 -4.24 15.27 -12.30
CA THR A 272 -3.14 15.01 -13.24
C THR A 272 -2.39 13.76 -12.84
N LEU A 273 -1.75 13.13 -13.82
CA LEU A 273 -0.90 11.95 -13.63
C LEU A 273 0.58 12.34 -13.47
N GLU A 274 0.82 13.59 -13.05
CA GLU A 274 2.16 14.08 -12.79
C GLU A 274 2.62 13.67 -11.39
N MET A 275 3.88 13.26 -11.25
CA MET A 275 4.50 12.97 -9.95
C MET A 275 4.54 14.22 -9.07
N ALA A 276 4.33 14.06 -7.77
CA ALA A 276 4.55 15.11 -6.80
C ALA A 276 6.03 15.53 -6.84
N GLY A 277 6.31 16.83 -6.73
CA GLY A 277 7.70 17.33 -6.76
C GLY A 277 8.57 16.80 -5.61
N SER A 278 7.94 16.41 -4.50
CA SER A 278 8.60 15.73 -3.38
C SER A 278 8.74 14.23 -3.57
N SER A 279 7.99 13.57 -4.47
CA SER A 279 8.13 12.13 -4.65
C SER A 279 9.53 11.82 -5.17
N ASN A 280 10.21 10.88 -4.53
CA ASN A 280 11.35 10.26 -5.18
C ASN A 280 10.88 9.54 -6.47
N TYR A 281 11.80 9.42 -7.41
CA TYR A 281 11.54 8.92 -8.77
C TYR A 281 12.72 8.05 -9.22
N GLY A 282 12.66 7.48 -10.42
CA GLY A 282 13.76 6.69 -10.97
C GLY A 282 13.26 5.38 -11.55
N ASP A 283 14.19 4.59 -12.09
CA ASP A 283 13.89 3.34 -12.76
C ASP A 283 13.50 2.23 -11.77
N ASN A 284 13.85 2.40 -10.49
CA ASN A 284 13.50 1.50 -9.41
C ASN A 284 12.15 1.81 -8.74
N VAL A 285 11.35 2.76 -9.26
CA VAL A 285 9.98 3.04 -8.80
C VAL A 285 9.00 2.33 -9.73
N ASP A 286 8.40 1.25 -9.24
CA ASP A 286 7.57 0.34 -10.07
C ASP A 286 6.18 0.90 -10.38
N ILE A 287 5.62 1.70 -9.46
CA ILE A 287 4.23 2.20 -9.57
C ILE A 287 4.07 3.57 -8.92
N ALA A 288 3.15 4.39 -9.45
CA ALA A 288 2.70 5.62 -8.82
C ALA A 288 1.23 5.50 -8.39
N ALA A 289 0.91 6.02 -7.21
CA ALA A 289 -0.47 6.14 -6.73
C ALA A 289 -0.72 7.54 -6.14
N TYR A 290 -1.99 7.86 -5.88
CA TYR A 290 -2.35 9.15 -5.27
C TYR A 290 -1.70 9.28 -3.90
N GLY A 291 -0.81 10.26 -3.74
CA GLY A 291 -0.09 10.49 -2.50
C GLY A 291 -0.19 11.91 -1.96
N SER A 292 -0.75 12.86 -2.71
CA SER A 292 -0.94 14.26 -2.25
C SER A 292 -2.38 14.52 -1.79
N GLU A 293 -2.54 15.30 -0.73
CA GLU A 293 -3.85 15.72 -0.19
C GLU A 293 -4.79 14.52 0.04
N ILE A 294 -4.25 13.46 0.61
CA ILE A 294 -5.00 12.24 0.90
C ILE A 294 -5.72 12.41 2.23
N TYR A 295 -7.04 12.19 2.22
CA TYR A 295 -7.84 12.16 3.43
C TYR A 295 -7.46 10.95 4.28
N THR A 296 -7.12 11.19 5.55
CA THR A 296 -6.58 10.18 6.49
C THR A 296 -7.48 9.97 7.71
N GLY A 297 -8.70 10.50 7.65
CA GLY A 297 -9.66 10.51 8.74
C GLY A 297 -9.48 11.68 9.71
N ALA A 298 -10.45 11.86 10.60
CA ALA A 298 -10.52 12.92 11.60
C ALA A 298 -10.31 14.33 11.01
N ASN A 299 -10.84 14.58 9.81
CA ASN A 299 -10.69 15.84 9.07
C ASN A 299 -9.25 16.23 8.73
N ARG A 300 -8.36 15.24 8.60
CA ARG A 300 -6.94 15.45 8.27
C ARG A 300 -6.62 15.02 6.85
N PHE A 301 -5.83 15.85 6.18
CA PHE A 301 -5.21 15.55 4.90
C PHE A 301 -3.70 15.47 5.06
N SER A 302 -3.08 14.50 4.39
CA SER A 302 -1.63 14.32 4.42
C SER A 302 -1.10 14.07 3.01
N SER A 303 0.17 14.40 2.79
CA SER A 303 0.85 14.26 1.50
C SER A 303 2.17 13.50 1.65
N GLY A 304 2.44 12.57 0.75
CA GLY A 304 3.67 11.77 0.71
C GLY A 304 3.46 10.39 0.06
N THR A 305 4.57 9.79 -0.36
CA THR A 305 4.63 8.39 -0.83
C THR A 305 4.14 7.40 0.23
N SER A 306 4.24 7.77 1.51
CA SER A 306 3.66 7.06 2.65
C SER A 306 2.15 6.87 2.57
N PHE A 307 1.40 7.72 1.84
CA PHE A 307 -0.05 7.58 1.64
C PHE A 307 -0.40 6.95 0.28
N ALA A 308 0.54 6.94 -0.67
CA ALA A 308 0.42 6.18 -1.91
C ALA A 308 0.65 4.67 -1.68
N CYS A 309 1.64 4.31 -0.85
CA CYS A 309 1.95 2.94 -0.43
C CYS A 309 0.74 2.13 0.10
N PRO A 310 -0.06 2.64 1.06
CA PRO A 310 -1.24 1.94 1.57
C PRO A 310 -2.37 1.80 0.53
N ILE A 311 -2.47 2.71 -0.45
CA ILE A 311 -3.42 2.55 -1.57
C ILE A 311 -3.05 1.31 -2.39
N VAL A 312 -1.78 1.17 -2.76
CA VAL A 312 -1.28 -0.01 -3.51
C VAL A 312 -1.43 -1.29 -2.69
N SER A 313 -1.12 -1.23 -1.39
CA SER A 313 -1.30 -2.37 -0.47
C SER A 313 -2.76 -2.80 -0.36
N GLY A 314 -3.69 -1.84 -0.30
CA GLY A 314 -5.13 -2.10 -0.32
C GLY A 314 -5.60 -2.72 -1.63
N ALA A 315 -5.11 -2.24 -2.78
CA ALA A 315 -5.40 -2.83 -4.08
C ALA A 315 -4.89 -4.29 -4.16
N ALA A 316 -3.67 -4.56 -3.70
CA ALA A 316 -3.14 -5.92 -3.60
C ALA A 316 -4.03 -6.82 -2.73
N ALA A 317 -4.51 -6.31 -1.59
CA ALA A 317 -5.40 -7.05 -0.71
C ALA A 317 -6.76 -7.38 -1.35
N ILE A 318 -7.35 -6.47 -2.14
CA ILE A 318 -8.58 -6.76 -2.91
C ILE A 318 -8.35 -7.94 -3.86
N LEU A 319 -7.27 -7.88 -4.65
CA LEU A 319 -6.93 -8.92 -5.63
C LEU A 319 -6.67 -10.28 -4.98
N LEU A 320 -5.91 -10.30 -3.89
CA LEU A 320 -5.63 -11.51 -3.13
C LEU A 320 -6.91 -12.12 -2.52
N SER A 321 -7.84 -11.28 -2.07
CA SER A 321 -9.11 -11.73 -1.49
C SER A 321 -9.97 -12.47 -2.51
N MET A 322 -9.79 -12.16 -3.80
CA MET A 322 -10.47 -12.81 -4.92
C MET A 322 -9.78 -14.08 -5.41
N GLY A 323 -8.65 -14.47 -4.80
CA GLY A 323 -7.89 -15.66 -5.19
C GLY A 323 -6.96 -15.43 -6.39
N VAL A 324 -6.62 -14.18 -6.71
CA VAL A 324 -5.49 -13.88 -7.59
C VAL A 324 -4.21 -14.24 -6.84
N LYS A 325 -3.32 -15.02 -7.47
CA LYS A 325 -2.12 -15.56 -6.82
C LYS A 325 -0.92 -14.63 -7.04
N PRO A 326 -0.22 -14.22 -5.98
CA PRO A 326 0.98 -13.38 -6.07
C PRO A 326 2.16 -14.06 -6.74
#